data_AF-A0A9E7EP40-F1
#
_entry.id   AF-A0A9E7EP40-F1
#
_cell.length_a   1.000
_cell.length_b   1.000
_cell.length_c   1.000
_cell.angle_alpha   90.00
_cell.angle_beta   90.00
_cell.angle_gamma   90.00
#
_symmetry.space_group_name_H-M   'P 1'
#
loop_
_entity.id
_entity.type
_entity.pdbx_description
1 polymer ?
#
loop_
_entity_poly.entity_id
_entity_poly.type
_entity_poly.pdbx_seq_one_letter_code
_entity_poly.pdbx_strand_id
1 'polypeptide(L)'
;MVPPFGSARRRVSVFTATQTDPNHPQSPTQKPPRVHRKTRRKHAVSSPLGDAHRPQTSLPSYVLLPYHATWPPDHHLTTMLVILNTAAAASPLLGLASHHFSKFPIKPLASSRNFKTLSFPSSSSPPSRLRRMSWLGKLGLGFGGRGSATEASSAIAQGPDDDVPAAGQEFAQFGAGCFWGVELGFQRVPGVTKTEVGYSQGNLHEPTYEDICTGTTNHSEVVRLQYDPRECKYEDLLDAFWERHDPTTLNRQGNDVGTQYRSGIYFYTPEQEKAARESLERRQKVLNRKIVTEILPAKKFYRAEEYHQQYLEKGGRFGFKQSAAKGISLV
;
A
#
# COMPACT_ATOMS: atom_id res chain seq x y z
N MET A 1 25.95 50.83 33.40
CA MET A 1 27.27 51.49 33.59
C MET A 1 28.33 50.61 32.93
N VAL A 2 29.23 51.20 32.15
CA VAL A 2 30.18 50.60 31.16
C VAL A 2 31.33 51.63 30.98
N PRO A 3 32.57 51.36 30.45
CA PRO A 3 33.31 50.11 30.14
C PRO A 3 34.44 49.92 31.22
N PRO A 4 35.80 49.90 31.02
CA PRO A 4 36.68 49.54 29.88
C PRO A 4 38.00 48.74 30.16
N PHE A 5 38.66 48.34 29.05
CA PHE A 5 40.07 47.90 28.86
C PHE A 5 40.54 46.51 29.37
N GLY A 6 41.35 45.72 28.65
CA GLY A 6 41.77 45.79 27.23
C GLY A 6 43.28 45.62 26.99
N SER A 7 43.71 44.49 26.39
CA SER A 7 45.02 44.25 25.73
C SER A 7 45.03 42.81 25.13
N ALA A 8 45.74 42.38 24.09
CA ALA A 8 46.24 42.89 22.80
C ALA A 8 47.53 42.10 22.40
N ARG A 9 47.59 41.61 21.15
CA ARG A 9 48.75 40.94 20.48
C ARG A 9 49.05 39.50 21.00
N ARG A 10 49.72 38.60 20.25
CA ARG A 10 50.49 38.71 18.97
C ARG A 10 50.45 37.38 18.18
N ARG A 11 50.57 37.41 16.84
CA ARG A 11 50.81 36.23 15.97
C ARG A 11 52.28 35.77 16.04
N VAL A 12 52.54 34.47 15.88
CA VAL A 12 53.76 33.92 15.24
C VAL A 12 53.37 32.70 14.39
N SER A 13 53.95 32.58 13.20
CA SER A 13 53.81 31.45 12.27
C SER A 13 55.06 30.56 12.33
N VAL A 14 54.93 29.27 12.04
CA VAL A 14 56.09 28.36 11.84
C VAL A 14 56.03 27.76 10.44
N PHE A 15 57.18 27.74 9.77
CA PHE A 15 57.42 27.26 8.41
C PHE A 15 58.47 26.13 8.48
N THR A 16 58.19 24.99 7.85
CA THR A 16 59.19 24.02 7.31
C THR A 16 58.43 23.16 6.30
N ALA A 17 58.68 23.23 5.00
CA ALA A 17 59.89 22.83 4.25
C ALA A 17 59.85 21.36 3.81
N THR A 18 60.15 21.14 2.52
CA THR A 18 59.90 19.92 1.73
C THR A 18 61.02 18.90 1.80
N GLN A 19 60.69 17.61 1.60
CA GLN A 19 61.66 16.64 1.09
C GLN A 19 61.02 15.70 0.06
N THR A 20 61.72 15.49 -1.06
CA THR A 20 61.31 14.65 -2.20
C THR A 20 61.99 13.28 -2.12
N ASP A 21 61.24 12.21 -2.40
CA ASP A 21 61.79 10.86 -2.58
C ASP A 21 61.66 10.43 -4.08
N PRO A 22 62.76 10.11 -4.77
CA PRO A 22 62.74 9.82 -6.20
C PRO A 22 62.76 8.30 -6.49
N ASN A 23 61.60 7.65 -6.55
CA ASN A 23 61.48 6.35 -7.22
C ASN A 23 60.16 6.20 -7.98
N HIS A 24 60.29 6.25 -9.31
CA HIS A 24 59.22 6.01 -10.29
C HIS A 24 59.23 4.52 -10.67
N PRO A 25 58.08 3.93 -11.04
CA PRO A 25 57.90 3.74 -12.48
C PRO A 25 56.49 4.06 -12.98
N GLN A 26 56.45 4.67 -14.16
CA GLN A 26 55.23 5.03 -14.88
C GLN A 26 54.58 3.81 -15.56
N SER A 27 53.25 3.82 -15.68
CA SER A 27 52.51 2.93 -16.59
C SER A 27 51.28 3.66 -17.16
N PRO A 28 50.81 3.30 -18.37
CA PRO A 28 50.42 4.31 -19.34
C PRO A 28 48.96 4.77 -19.27
N THR A 29 48.76 6.07 -19.52
CA THR A 29 47.47 6.73 -19.65
C THR A 29 46.71 6.29 -20.91
N GLN A 30 45.50 5.77 -20.73
CA GLN A 30 44.58 5.50 -21.83
C GLN A 30 44.04 6.81 -22.42
N LYS A 31 44.14 6.98 -23.75
CA LYS A 31 43.51 8.11 -24.47
C LYS A 31 42.01 7.86 -24.67
N PRO A 32 41.13 8.86 -24.43
CA PRO A 32 39.73 8.75 -24.81
C PRO A 32 39.55 8.82 -26.34
N PRO A 33 38.54 8.13 -26.91
CA PRO A 33 38.33 8.07 -28.36
C PRO A 33 37.81 9.39 -28.96
N ARG A 34 38.19 9.64 -30.23
CA ARG A 34 37.82 10.85 -30.99
C ARG A 34 36.31 10.95 -31.24
N VAL A 35 35.73 12.10 -30.87
CA VAL A 35 34.38 12.50 -31.29
C VAL A 35 34.36 12.82 -32.80
N HIS A 36 33.60 12.06 -33.59
CA HIS A 36 33.34 12.36 -35.00
C HIS A 36 32.18 13.35 -35.16
N ARG A 37 32.52 14.64 -35.27
CA ARG A 37 31.59 15.75 -35.54
C ARG A 37 31.08 15.71 -36.98
N LYS A 38 30.05 14.90 -37.27
CA LYS A 38 29.31 14.95 -38.54
C LYS A 38 28.47 16.24 -38.63
N THR A 39 28.98 17.22 -39.36
CA THR A 39 28.19 18.37 -39.82
C THR A 39 27.17 17.93 -40.86
N ARG A 40 25.87 17.96 -40.54
CA ARG A 40 24.79 17.84 -41.54
C ARG A 40 24.04 19.17 -41.66
N ARG A 41 23.90 19.65 -42.90
CA ARG A 41 23.31 20.95 -43.25
C ARG A 41 21.87 21.08 -42.73
N LYS A 42 21.53 22.25 -42.19
CA LYS A 42 20.14 22.70 -42.10
C LYS A 42 19.65 23.01 -43.52
N HIS A 43 18.61 22.33 -43.98
CA HIS A 43 17.83 22.80 -45.12
C HIS A 43 16.61 23.54 -44.57
N ALA A 44 16.56 24.85 -44.80
CA ALA A 44 15.32 25.58 -44.76
C ALA A 44 14.57 25.29 -46.06
N VAL A 45 13.28 24.97 -45.97
CA VAL A 45 12.35 25.00 -47.10
C VAL A 45 11.09 25.72 -46.63
N SER A 46 10.64 26.64 -47.46
CA SER A 46 9.55 27.57 -47.24
C SER A 46 8.16 26.92 -47.33
N SER A 47 7.18 27.53 -46.66
CA SER A 47 5.76 27.37 -46.96
C SER A 47 5.44 27.74 -48.41
N PRO A 48 4.29 27.24 -48.93
CA PRO A 48 3.38 28.14 -49.62
C PRO A 48 1.95 28.09 -49.05
N LEU A 49 1.20 29.16 -49.31
CA LEU A 49 -0.24 29.27 -49.08
C LEU A 49 -1.02 28.27 -49.97
N GLY A 50 -2.24 27.94 -49.54
CA GLY A 50 -3.22 27.23 -50.37
C GLY A 50 -4.60 27.25 -49.71
N ASP A 51 -5.44 28.21 -50.09
CA ASP A 51 -6.85 28.27 -49.71
C ASP A 51 -7.64 27.09 -50.29
N ALA A 52 -8.53 26.49 -49.51
CA ALA A 52 -9.61 25.64 -50.02
C ALA A 52 -10.83 25.63 -49.10
N HIS A 53 -11.99 25.85 -49.71
CA HIS A 53 -13.30 26.04 -49.12
C HIS A 53 -13.79 25.04 -48.05
N ARG A 54 -14.46 25.63 -47.06
CA ARG A 54 -15.43 25.03 -46.12
C ARG A 54 -16.64 24.44 -46.85
N PRO A 55 -17.24 23.37 -46.31
CA PRO A 55 -18.70 23.39 -46.12
C PRO A 55 -19.08 23.22 -44.64
N GLN A 56 -20.11 23.94 -44.21
CA GLN A 56 -20.66 23.80 -42.86
C GLN A 56 -21.64 22.63 -42.81
N THR A 57 -21.45 21.71 -41.85
CA THR A 57 -22.49 20.78 -41.41
C THR A 57 -22.82 21.10 -39.96
N SER A 58 -24.05 21.60 -39.73
CA SER A 58 -24.60 21.86 -38.40
C SER A 58 -24.88 20.55 -37.65
N LEU A 59 -24.39 20.44 -36.42
CA LEU A 59 -24.83 19.44 -35.44
C LEU A 59 -25.26 20.15 -34.14
N PRO A 60 -26.21 19.57 -33.38
CA PRO A 60 -27.01 20.33 -32.43
C PRO A 60 -26.30 20.64 -31.11
N SER A 61 -26.60 21.81 -30.56
CA SER A 61 -26.17 22.26 -29.24
C SER A 61 -26.76 21.39 -28.13
N TYR A 62 -25.93 20.57 -27.47
CA TYR A 62 -26.29 19.97 -26.20
C TYR A 62 -25.98 20.92 -25.05
N VAL A 63 -27.03 21.53 -24.50
CA VAL A 63 -26.96 22.29 -23.25
C VAL A 63 -26.94 21.28 -22.08
N LEU A 64 -25.78 21.12 -21.44
CA LEU A 64 -25.68 20.41 -20.18
C LEU A 64 -26.06 21.36 -19.03
N LEU A 65 -27.20 21.07 -18.41
CA LEU A 65 -27.71 21.80 -17.25
C LEU A 65 -26.82 21.60 -16.02
N PRO A 66 -26.55 22.63 -15.21
CA PRO A 66 -25.83 22.48 -13.94
C PRO A 66 -26.71 21.77 -12.91
N TYR A 67 -26.23 20.65 -12.36
CA TYR A 67 -26.92 19.91 -11.32
C TYR A 67 -26.70 20.57 -9.94
N HIS A 68 -27.51 21.57 -9.61
CA HIS A 68 -27.53 22.18 -8.28
C HIS A 68 -28.19 21.24 -7.25
N ALA A 69 -27.39 20.59 -6.41
CA ALA A 69 -27.87 19.92 -5.21
C ALA A 69 -27.99 20.93 -4.06
N THR A 70 -29.15 21.53 -3.89
CA THR A 70 -29.47 22.43 -2.76
C THR A 70 -29.85 21.62 -1.52
N TRP A 71 -29.06 21.76 -0.44
CA TRP A 71 -29.49 21.41 0.92
C TRP A 71 -29.77 22.70 1.72
N PRO A 72 -30.80 22.73 2.58
CA PRO A 72 -31.22 23.96 3.27
C PRO A 72 -30.31 24.32 4.47
N PRO A 73 -30.14 25.62 4.77
CA PRO A 73 -29.51 26.09 6.00
C PRO A 73 -30.53 26.37 7.14
N ASP A 74 -29.99 26.80 8.28
CA ASP A 74 -30.65 27.42 9.46
C ASP A 74 -31.37 26.45 10.43
N HIS A 75 -31.35 26.59 11.77
CA HIS A 75 -31.09 27.76 12.63
C HIS A 75 -30.36 27.47 13.97
N HIS A 76 -29.60 28.48 14.41
CA HIS A 76 -29.33 28.99 15.79
C HIS A 76 -28.87 28.15 17.00
N LEU A 77 -27.85 28.73 17.65
CA LEU A 77 -27.44 28.57 19.06
C LEU A 77 -28.52 29.12 20.03
N THR A 78 -28.72 28.47 21.18
CA THR A 78 -29.07 29.16 22.45
C THR A 78 -28.58 28.35 23.65
N THR A 79 -27.85 29.02 24.56
CA THR A 79 -27.43 28.50 25.86
C THR A 79 -28.54 28.68 26.89
N MET A 80 -28.95 27.66 27.65
CA MET A 80 -29.48 27.89 29.01
C MET A 80 -29.32 26.72 29.99
N LEU A 81 -29.20 27.17 31.23
CA LEU A 81 -28.87 26.57 32.52
C LEU A 81 -29.74 25.37 33.02
N VAL A 82 -29.11 24.61 33.93
CA VAL A 82 -29.61 23.54 34.83
C VAL A 82 -30.89 23.88 35.60
N ILE A 83 -31.74 22.86 35.86
CA ILE A 83 -32.43 22.60 37.15
C ILE A 83 -32.73 21.08 37.26
N LEU A 84 -32.58 20.49 38.46
CA LEU A 84 -32.93 19.10 38.76
C LEU A 84 -34.45 18.94 38.99
N ASN A 85 -34.99 17.73 38.72
CA ASN A 85 -35.86 17.11 39.72
C ASN A 85 -35.84 15.57 39.68
N THR A 86 -36.07 14.97 40.85
CA THR A 86 -36.04 13.52 41.13
C THR A 86 -37.43 12.95 41.35
N ALA A 87 -37.70 11.71 40.94
CA ALA A 87 -38.56 10.74 41.65
C ALA A 87 -38.51 9.36 40.98
N ALA A 88 -38.92 8.31 41.71
CA ALA A 88 -38.72 6.92 41.30
C ALA A 88 -39.99 6.04 41.46
N ALA A 89 -39.88 4.82 40.92
CA ALA A 89 -40.47 3.56 41.37
C ALA A 89 -41.84 3.05 40.83
N ALA A 90 -41.85 1.72 40.68
CA ALA A 90 -42.95 0.75 40.79
C ALA A 90 -43.94 0.51 39.60
N SER A 91 -43.87 -0.70 39.06
CA SER A 91 -44.95 -1.49 38.42
C SER A 91 -45.91 -2.07 39.51
N PRO A 92 -47.06 -2.76 39.25
CA PRO A 92 -47.21 -3.85 38.27
C PRO A 92 -48.61 -4.19 37.63
N LEU A 93 -48.57 -5.08 36.62
CA LEU A 93 -49.50 -6.20 36.26
C LEU A 93 -50.95 -6.03 35.69
N LEU A 94 -51.21 -6.90 34.68
CA LEU A 94 -52.45 -7.62 34.28
C LEU A 94 -53.60 -6.92 33.52
N GLY A 95 -54.10 -7.57 32.44
CA GLY A 95 -55.44 -7.28 31.87
C GLY A 95 -55.72 -7.65 30.40
N LEU A 96 -55.97 -8.94 30.12
CA LEU A 96 -56.54 -9.56 28.90
C LEU A 96 -57.48 -8.73 27.97
N ALA A 97 -57.37 -8.96 26.65
CA ALA A 97 -58.52 -9.17 25.74
C ALA A 97 -58.09 -9.85 24.41
N SER A 98 -58.91 -10.78 23.90
CA SER A 98 -58.66 -11.58 22.68
C SER A 98 -59.63 -11.23 21.57
N HIS A 99 -59.20 -11.30 20.29
CA HIS A 99 -60.14 -11.54 19.18
C HIS A 99 -59.60 -12.56 18.16
N HIS A 100 -60.43 -13.59 17.91
CA HIS A 100 -60.34 -14.52 16.77
C HIS A 100 -60.69 -13.83 15.45
N PHE A 101 -60.24 -14.35 14.30
CA PHE A 101 -61.14 -15.09 13.38
C PHE A 101 -60.43 -15.87 12.24
N SER A 102 -60.91 -17.10 12.03
CA SER A 102 -60.95 -17.92 10.79
C SER A 102 -59.72 -18.14 9.87
N LYS A 103 -59.36 -19.43 9.73
CA LYS A 103 -58.67 -20.06 8.58
C LYS A 103 -59.69 -20.41 7.48
N PHE A 104 -59.26 -20.59 6.22
CA PHE A 104 -59.68 -21.66 5.25
C PHE A 104 -58.79 -21.59 3.96
N PRO A 105 -58.68 -22.63 3.09
CA PRO A 105 -57.35 -23.16 2.70
C PRO A 105 -57.17 -23.65 1.22
N ILE A 106 -56.07 -24.40 0.96
CA ILE A 106 -55.76 -25.32 -0.18
C ILE A 106 -55.59 -24.66 -1.59
N LYS A 107 -54.77 -25.09 -2.57
CA LYS A 107 -53.97 -26.32 -2.86
C LYS A 107 -52.60 -26.02 -3.51
N PRO A 108 -51.62 -26.96 -3.48
CA PRO A 108 -50.38 -26.85 -4.26
C PRO A 108 -50.56 -27.32 -5.72
N LEU A 109 -49.75 -26.79 -6.64
CA LEU A 109 -49.67 -27.27 -8.02
C LEU A 109 -48.34 -28.00 -8.26
N ALA A 110 -48.41 -29.31 -8.48
CA ALA A 110 -47.30 -30.10 -9.00
C ALA A 110 -47.39 -30.17 -10.52
N SER A 111 -46.25 -30.13 -11.22
CA SER A 111 -46.16 -30.53 -12.62
C SER A 111 -45.02 -31.53 -12.80
N SER A 112 -45.36 -32.69 -13.35
CA SER A 112 -44.45 -33.82 -13.56
C SER A 112 -43.94 -33.83 -14.99
N ARG A 113 -42.62 -33.99 -15.16
CA ARG A 113 -42.06 -34.73 -16.31
C ARG A 113 -40.88 -35.59 -15.86
N ASN A 114 -41.09 -36.90 -15.97
CA ASN A 114 -40.04 -37.92 -15.87
C ASN A 114 -39.05 -37.79 -17.04
N PHE A 115 -37.78 -38.19 -16.85
CA PHE A 115 -37.32 -39.48 -17.38
C PHE A 115 -35.87 -39.89 -17.02
N LYS A 116 -35.74 -41.18 -16.69
CA LYS A 116 -34.56 -42.06 -16.80
C LYS A 116 -33.32 -41.74 -15.94
N THR A 117 -33.37 -42.29 -14.72
CA THR A 117 -32.21 -42.95 -14.12
C THR A 117 -31.73 -44.13 -14.99
N LEU A 118 -30.42 -44.40 -14.97
CA LEU A 118 -29.81 -45.65 -15.44
C LEU A 118 -28.83 -46.13 -14.36
N SER A 119 -28.89 -47.41 -14.02
CA SER A 119 -28.17 -47.98 -12.87
C SER A 119 -27.58 -49.36 -13.18
N PHE A 120 -26.27 -49.50 -13.01
CA PHE A 120 -25.51 -50.76 -12.85
C PHE A 120 -25.45 -51.70 -14.08
N PRO A 121 -24.42 -52.58 -14.20
CA PRO A 121 -24.09 -53.62 -13.21
C PRO A 121 -22.76 -53.46 -12.47
N SER A 122 -22.68 -54.17 -11.34
CA SER A 122 -21.47 -54.50 -10.58
C SER A 122 -20.79 -55.75 -11.19
N SER A 123 -19.47 -55.87 -11.05
CA SER A 123 -18.78 -57.17 -11.14
C SER A 123 -17.65 -57.31 -10.10
N SER A 124 -17.82 -58.28 -9.21
CA SER A 124 -16.77 -59.02 -8.47
C SER A 124 -15.80 -59.72 -9.45
N SER A 125 -14.61 -60.23 -9.11
CA SER A 125 -13.83 -60.34 -7.86
C SER A 125 -12.32 -60.57 -8.20
N PRO A 126 -11.38 -60.58 -7.23
CA PRO A 126 -9.92 -60.67 -7.48
C PRO A 126 -9.42 -62.14 -7.54
N PRO A 127 -8.12 -62.44 -7.81
CA PRO A 127 -7.12 -62.42 -6.73
C PRO A 127 -5.66 -62.05 -7.14
N SER A 128 -4.83 -61.95 -6.08
CA SER A 128 -3.38 -62.21 -6.03
C SER A 128 -2.39 -61.57 -7.05
N ARG A 129 -1.66 -60.57 -6.55
CA ARG A 129 -0.19 -60.58 -6.72
C ARG A 129 0.50 -60.02 -5.47
N LEU A 130 1.32 -60.84 -4.81
CA LEU A 130 2.10 -60.43 -3.64
C LEU A 130 3.07 -59.31 -4.03
N ARG A 131 2.83 -58.08 -3.55
CA ARG A 131 3.85 -57.04 -3.59
C ARG A 131 4.79 -57.24 -2.40
N ARG A 132 5.85 -58.01 -2.65
CA ARG A 132 6.94 -58.34 -1.73
C ARG A 132 7.40 -57.08 -0.96
N MET A 133 7.29 -57.10 0.37
CA MET A 133 7.88 -56.07 1.23
C MET A 133 9.40 -56.12 1.09
N SER A 134 10.01 -55.07 0.54
CA SER A 134 11.46 -54.91 0.58
C SER A 134 11.88 -54.39 1.95
N TRP A 135 12.14 -55.31 2.88
CA TRP A 135 12.82 -55.02 4.14
C TRP A 135 14.35 -54.93 3.92
N LEU A 136 14.75 -54.08 2.98
CA LEU A 136 16.15 -53.74 2.70
C LEU A 136 16.18 -52.32 2.09
N GLY A 137 16.20 -51.35 2.99
CA GLY A 137 16.28 -49.91 2.73
C GLY A 137 16.78 -49.18 3.98
N LYS A 138 17.70 -49.82 4.71
CA LYS A 138 18.18 -49.38 6.02
C LYS A 138 19.71 -49.28 6.02
N LEU A 139 20.24 -48.32 5.25
CA LEU A 139 21.58 -47.74 5.36
C LEU A 139 21.72 -46.57 4.37
N GLY A 140 21.98 -45.37 4.87
CA GLY A 140 22.65 -44.29 4.12
C GLY A 140 21.81 -43.34 3.25
N LEU A 141 21.84 -42.05 3.63
CA LEU A 141 21.70 -40.85 2.78
C LEU A 141 20.52 -40.78 1.77
N GLY A 142 19.41 -40.18 2.21
CA GLY A 142 18.24 -39.87 1.38
C GLY A 142 17.48 -38.59 1.75
N PHE A 143 18.10 -37.63 2.43
CA PHE A 143 17.52 -36.32 2.77
C PHE A 143 18.22 -35.20 2.00
N GLY A 144 17.83 -35.01 0.73
CA GLY A 144 18.48 -34.08 -0.20
C GLY A 144 17.79 -32.72 -0.35
N GLY A 145 18.28 -31.71 0.37
CA GLY A 145 18.35 -30.32 -0.11
C GLY A 145 17.09 -29.42 -0.07
N ARG A 146 15.86 -29.91 -0.24
CA ARG A 146 14.72 -29.00 -0.52
C ARG A 146 14.26 -28.15 0.68
N GLY A 147 14.41 -28.63 1.92
CA GLY A 147 14.09 -27.84 3.11
C GLY A 147 15.04 -26.65 3.33
N SER A 148 16.34 -26.86 3.12
CA SER A 148 17.38 -25.85 3.41
C SER A 148 17.25 -24.56 2.59
N ALA A 149 16.79 -24.67 1.33
CA ALA A 149 16.63 -23.50 0.47
C ALA A 149 15.39 -22.66 0.85
N THR A 150 14.27 -23.31 1.17
CA THR A 150 13.04 -22.63 1.60
C THR A 150 13.23 -21.95 2.96
N GLU A 151 13.90 -22.62 3.92
CA GLU A 151 14.23 -22.03 5.23
C GLU A 151 15.15 -20.81 5.08
N ALA A 152 16.19 -20.89 4.24
CA ALA A 152 17.08 -19.76 3.98
C ALA A 152 16.37 -18.58 3.31
N SER A 153 15.52 -18.84 2.32
CA SER A 153 14.69 -17.83 1.64
C SER A 153 13.75 -17.11 2.62
N SER A 154 13.06 -17.89 3.47
CA SER A 154 12.19 -17.38 4.52
C SER A 154 12.97 -16.54 5.55
N ALA A 155 14.15 -17.01 6.00
CA ALA A 155 14.98 -16.29 6.95
C ALA A 155 15.44 -14.92 6.43
N ILE A 156 15.78 -14.80 5.14
CA ILE A 156 16.16 -13.51 4.54
C ILE A 156 14.93 -12.60 4.41
N ALA A 157 13.78 -13.12 3.97
CA ALA A 157 12.55 -12.33 3.84
C ALA A 157 11.94 -11.91 5.18
N GLN A 158 12.17 -12.68 6.24
CA GLN A 158 11.76 -12.35 7.62
C GLN A 158 12.78 -11.47 8.37
N GLY A 159 13.96 -11.21 7.79
CA GLY A 159 14.96 -10.29 8.33
C GLY A 159 14.50 -8.81 8.34
N PRO A 160 15.25 -7.91 8.98
CA PRO A 160 14.95 -6.48 9.01
C PRO A 160 15.07 -5.81 7.63
N ASP A 161 14.58 -4.58 7.54
CA ASP A 161 14.88 -3.69 6.41
C ASP A 161 16.18 -2.91 6.68
N ASP A 162 17.31 -3.44 6.19
CA ASP A 162 18.65 -2.85 6.36
C ASP A 162 18.97 -1.68 5.42
N ASP A 163 18.02 -1.25 4.59
CA ASP A 163 18.20 -0.07 3.75
C ASP A 163 18.36 1.20 4.61
N VAL A 164 19.07 2.21 4.10
CA VAL A 164 19.28 3.49 4.79
C VAL A 164 18.54 4.60 4.02
N PRO A 165 17.73 5.45 4.69
CA PRO A 165 17.04 6.55 4.03
C PRO A 165 18.03 7.67 3.66
N ALA A 166 17.60 8.64 2.85
CA ALA A 166 18.41 9.81 2.56
C ALA A 166 18.74 10.60 3.85
N ALA A 167 19.86 11.33 3.87
CA ALA A 167 20.32 12.04 5.06
C ALA A 167 19.28 13.06 5.55
N GLY A 168 18.87 12.95 6.82
CA GLY A 168 17.83 13.76 7.44
C GLY A 168 16.42 13.17 7.36
N GLN A 169 16.22 12.09 6.59
CA GLN A 169 14.92 11.46 6.37
C GLN A 169 14.73 10.21 7.23
N GLU A 170 13.47 9.88 7.51
CA GLU A 170 13.06 8.65 8.19
C GLU A 170 12.26 7.74 7.23
N PHE A 171 12.31 6.43 7.46
CA PHE A 171 11.45 5.46 6.77
C PHE A 171 10.12 5.29 7.49
N ALA A 172 9.03 5.10 6.74
CA ALA A 172 7.76 4.58 7.22
C ALA A 172 7.19 3.57 6.20
N GLN A 173 6.45 2.55 6.65
CA GLN A 173 5.93 1.51 5.75
C GLN A 173 4.50 1.08 6.12
N PHE A 174 3.61 1.07 5.12
CA PHE A 174 2.17 0.84 5.29
C PHE A 174 1.61 -0.13 4.24
N GLY A 175 0.80 -1.10 4.66
CA GLY A 175 -0.05 -1.93 3.80
C GLY A 175 -1.51 -1.54 3.98
N ALA A 176 -2.23 -1.23 2.90
CA ALA A 176 -3.60 -0.68 2.97
C ALA A 176 -4.46 -1.06 1.74
N GLY A 177 -4.32 -2.31 1.28
CA GLY A 177 -4.90 -2.77 0.01
C GLY A 177 -3.97 -2.55 -1.18
N CYS A 178 -4.53 -2.47 -2.39
CA CYS A 178 -3.75 -2.29 -3.62
C CYS A 178 -2.83 -1.05 -3.55
N PHE A 179 -1.52 -1.30 -3.57
CA PHE A 179 -0.50 -0.30 -3.28
C PHE A 179 -0.48 0.92 -4.21
N TRP A 180 -1.06 0.84 -5.41
CA TRP A 180 -1.16 1.95 -6.37
C TRP A 180 -1.98 3.12 -5.84
N GLY A 181 -3.09 2.79 -5.17
CA GLY A 181 -3.94 3.80 -4.53
C GLY A 181 -3.29 4.37 -3.29
N VAL A 182 -2.61 3.52 -2.51
CA VAL A 182 -1.96 3.89 -1.26
C VAL A 182 -0.78 4.83 -1.53
N GLU A 183 0.06 4.51 -2.52
CA GLU A 183 1.21 5.32 -2.92
C GLU A 183 0.79 6.72 -3.34
N LEU A 184 -0.18 6.84 -4.25
CA LEU A 184 -0.67 8.15 -4.71
C LEU A 184 -1.19 9.01 -3.55
N GLY A 185 -1.73 8.38 -2.50
CA GLY A 185 -2.13 9.08 -1.28
C GLY A 185 -0.93 9.73 -0.59
N PHE A 186 0.11 8.94 -0.29
CA PHE A 186 1.32 9.44 0.34
C PHE A 186 2.16 10.36 -0.55
N GLN A 187 2.14 10.20 -1.87
CA GLN A 187 2.78 11.13 -2.80
C GLN A 187 2.28 12.58 -2.59
N ARG A 188 1.02 12.77 -2.20
CA ARG A 188 0.39 14.09 -1.98
C ARG A 188 0.70 14.70 -0.61
N VAL A 189 1.22 13.95 0.36
CA VAL A 189 1.49 14.45 1.72
C VAL A 189 2.73 15.36 1.70
N PRO A 190 2.65 16.63 2.16
CA PRO A 190 3.83 17.50 2.33
C PRO A 190 4.89 16.86 3.23
N GLY A 191 6.17 17.16 3.05
CA GLY A 191 7.28 16.52 3.79
C GLY A 191 7.59 15.06 3.44
N VAL A 192 6.70 14.31 2.76
CA VAL A 192 7.06 13.04 2.11
C VAL A 192 7.92 13.33 0.88
N THR A 193 9.15 12.83 0.87
CA THR A 193 10.17 13.11 -0.18
C THR A 193 10.36 11.96 -1.18
N LYS A 194 10.06 10.72 -0.79
CA LYS A 194 10.09 9.55 -1.67
C LYS A 194 8.93 8.62 -1.32
N THR A 195 8.30 8.05 -2.35
CA THR A 195 7.45 6.86 -2.22
C THR A 195 8.06 5.72 -3.03
N GLU A 196 7.80 4.49 -2.61
CA GLU A 196 8.00 3.31 -3.45
C GLU A 196 7.09 2.17 -3.02
N VAL A 197 6.55 1.46 -4.00
CA VAL A 197 5.72 0.27 -3.77
C VAL A 197 6.55 -1.01 -3.74
N GLY A 198 6.11 -2.00 -2.99
CA GLY A 198 6.84 -3.24 -2.84
C GLY A 198 6.13 -4.29 -2.01
N TYR A 199 6.88 -5.34 -1.68
CA TYR A 199 6.44 -6.52 -0.97
C TYR A 199 7.24 -6.67 0.32
N SER A 200 6.58 -6.92 1.45
CA SER A 200 7.24 -7.13 2.76
C SER A 200 6.46 -8.15 3.61
N GLN A 201 6.99 -8.52 4.79
CA GLN A 201 6.40 -9.45 5.78
C GLN A 201 6.18 -10.92 5.36
N GLY A 202 6.44 -11.29 4.11
CA GLY A 202 6.28 -12.66 3.62
C GLY A 202 7.54 -13.52 3.74
N ASN A 203 7.44 -14.74 3.24
CA ASN A 203 8.39 -15.82 3.48
C ASN A 203 9.24 -16.18 2.23
N LEU A 204 9.17 -15.37 1.17
CA LEU A 204 9.89 -15.59 -0.08
C LEU A 204 10.92 -14.48 -0.29
N HIS A 205 12.19 -14.86 -0.44
CA HIS A 205 13.23 -13.94 -0.90
C HIS A 205 13.07 -13.65 -2.40
N GLU A 206 13.26 -12.38 -2.77
CA GLU A 206 13.15 -11.87 -4.16
C GLU A 206 11.83 -12.27 -4.88
N PRO A 207 10.64 -12.00 -4.27
CA PRO A 207 9.36 -12.35 -4.87
C PRO A 207 9.03 -11.47 -6.09
N THR A 208 8.48 -12.09 -7.14
CA THR A 208 7.88 -11.39 -8.29
C THR A 208 6.40 -11.06 -8.03
N TYR A 209 5.82 -10.12 -8.79
CA TYR A 209 4.38 -9.88 -8.74
C TYR A 209 3.54 -11.15 -8.99
N GLU A 210 3.99 -12.03 -9.89
CA GLU A 210 3.35 -13.32 -10.14
C GLU A 210 3.34 -14.22 -8.90
N ASP A 211 4.44 -14.27 -8.15
CA ASP A 211 4.51 -15.01 -6.87
C ASP A 211 3.52 -14.44 -5.85
N ILE A 212 3.43 -13.10 -5.74
CA ILE A 212 2.47 -12.43 -4.85
C ILE A 212 1.02 -12.74 -5.24
N CYS A 213 0.71 -12.75 -6.54
CA CYS A 213 -0.61 -13.09 -7.07
C CYS A 213 -1.07 -14.51 -6.70
N THR A 214 -0.17 -15.43 -6.34
CA THR A 214 -0.55 -16.76 -5.83
C THR A 214 -1.21 -16.71 -4.45
N GLY A 215 -0.96 -15.66 -3.66
CA GLY A 215 -1.37 -15.55 -2.26
C GLY A 215 -0.61 -16.47 -1.28
N THR A 216 0.34 -17.29 -1.77
CA THR A 216 1.03 -18.31 -0.96
C THR A 216 2.28 -17.82 -0.24
N THR A 217 2.84 -16.68 -0.67
CA THR A 217 4.11 -16.14 -0.16
C THR A 217 3.98 -15.39 1.18
N ASN A 218 2.75 -15.09 1.60
CA ASN A 218 2.41 -14.29 2.78
C ASN A 218 2.94 -12.83 2.81
N HIS A 219 3.49 -12.32 1.71
CA HIS A 219 3.82 -10.89 1.64
C HIS A 219 2.56 -10.02 1.75
N SER A 220 2.73 -8.79 2.20
CA SER A 220 1.78 -7.70 1.97
C SER A 220 2.28 -6.84 0.82
N GLU A 221 1.37 -6.35 -0.02
CA GLU A 221 1.61 -5.12 -0.77
C GLU A 221 1.77 -3.97 0.23
N VAL A 222 2.86 -3.22 0.09
CA VAL A 222 3.19 -2.10 0.97
C VAL A 222 3.71 -0.91 0.17
N VAL A 223 3.56 0.27 0.75
CA VAL A 223 4.29 1.47 0.34
C VAL A 223 5.33 1.76 1.40
N ARG A 224 6.61 1.91 0.99
CA ARG A 224 7.68 2.45 1.82
C ARG A 224 7.90 3.92 1.45
N LEU A 225 8.03 4.76 2.46
CA LEU A 225 8.12 6.22 2.36
C LEU A 225 9.46 6.69 2.91
N GLN A 226 10.03 7.75 2.34
CA GLN A 226 10.98 8.61 3.05
C GLN A 226 10.34 9.96 3.31
N TYR A 227 10.32 10.42 4.55
CA TYR A 227 9.79 11.72 4.96
C TYR A 227 10.83 12.51 5.75
N ASP A 228 10.73 13.85 5.70
CA ASP A 228 11.50 14.73 6.59
C ASP A 228 10.70 14.92 7.89
N PRO A 229 11.17 14.42 9.05
CA PRO A 229 10.45 14.56 10.34
C PRO A 229 10.31 16.02 10.81
N ARG A 230 10.97 16.98 10.16
CA ARG A 230 10.85 18.43 10.42
C ARG A 230 9.70 19.07 9.62
N GLU A 231 9.27 18.44 8.53
CA GLU A 231 8.18 18.93 7.66
C GLU A 231 6.89 18.11 7.79
N CYS A 232 7.00 16.80 8.07
CA CYS A 232 5.88 15.87 8.24
C CYS A 232 6.13 15.03 9.50
N LYS A 233 5.17 14.96 10.41
CA LYS A 233 5.24 14.06 11.55
C LYS A 233 4.75 12.68 11.15
N TYR A 234 5.11 11.67 11.95
CA TYR A 234 4.61 10.31 11.75
C TYR A 234 3.10 10.21 11.99
N GLU A 235 2.54 11.04 12.88
CA GLU A 235 1.09 11.15 13.07
C GLU A 235 0.35 11.60 11.80
N ASP A 236 0.92 12.53 11.03
CA ASP A 236 0.31 13.00 9.78
C ASP A 236 0.23 11.87 8.73
N LEU A 237 1.23 10.96 8.73
CA LEU A 237 1.23 9.75 7.90
C LEU A 237 0.21 8.72 8.39
N LEU A 238 0.03 8.57 9.71
CA LEU A 238 -0.97 7.69 10.29
C LEU A 238 -2.40 8.16 9.99
N ASP A 239 -2.66 9.47 10.04
CA ASP A 239 -3.97 10.02 9.70
C ASP A 239 -4.28 9.81 8.21
N ALA A 240 -3.32 10.09 7.31
CA ALA A 240 -3.45 9.77 5.88
C ALA A 240 -3.68 8.25 5.62
N PHE A 241 -3.03 7.38 6.39
CA PHE A 241 -3.25 5.93 6.33
C PHE A 241 -4.69 5.55 6.73
N TRP A 242 -5.20 6.10 7.84
CA TRP A 242 -6.55 5.79 8.34
C TRP A 242 -7.68 6.35 7.47
N GLU A 243 -7.43 7.42 6.71
CA GLU A 243 -8.37 7.96 5.71
C GLU A 243 -8.38 7.15 4.41
N ARG A 244 -7.29 6.45 4.07
CA ARG A 244 -7.14 5.83 2.75
C ARG A 244 -7.87 4.50 2.54
N HIS A 245 -8.21 3.78 3.59
CA HIS A 245 -8.71 2.40 3.49
C HIS A 245 -9.73 2.01 4.58
N ASP A 246 -10.30 0.79 4.50
CA ASP A 246 -11.14 0.23 5.58
C ASP A 246 -10.29 -0.65 6.49
N PRO A 247 -9.86 -0.17 7.68
CA PRO A 247 -8.99 -0.90 8.58
C PRO A 247 -9.71 -2.07 9.30
N THR A 248 -10.96 -2.36 8.96
CA THR A 248 -11.83 -3.36 9.60
C THR A 248 -12.13 -4.56 8.69
N THR A 249 -11.49 -4.64 7.52
CA THR A 249 -11.61 -5.78 6.59
C THR A 249 -10.35 -6.63 6.61
N LEU A 250 -10.50 -7.91 7.01
CA LEU A 250 -9.37 -8.83 7.14
C LEU A 250 -9.01 -9.42 5.77
N ASN A 251 -7.73 -9.33 5.39
CA ASN A 251 -7.18 -9.89 4.15
C ASN A 251 -7.99 -9.49 2.89
N ARG A 252 -8.40 -8.22 2.86
CA ARG A 252 -9.20 -7.60 1.80
C ARG A 252 -9.06 -6.09 1.89
N GLN A 253 -9.17 -5.41 0.75
CA GLN A 253 -9.56 -4.00 0.70
C GLN A 253 -10.48 -3.78 -0.50
N GLY A 254 -11.71 -3.31 -0.26
CA GLY A 254 -12.73 -3.22 -1.31
C GLY A 254 -13.01 -4.58 -1.96
N ASN A 255 -12.78 -4.66 -3.28
CA ASN A 255 -12.93 -5.90 -4.06
C ASN A 255 -11.64 -6.73 -4.15
N ASP A 256 -10.50 -6.21 -3.71
CA ASP A 256 -9.21 -6.90 -3.77
C ASP A 256 -9.11 -7.84 -2.55
N VAL A 257 -9.12 -9.15 -2.79
CA VAL A 257 -9.19 -10.18 -1.72
C VAL A 257 -7.92 -11.02 -1.71
N GLY A 258 -7.29 -11.14 -0.54
CA GLY A 258 -6.04 -11.86 -0.35
C GLY A 258 -5.24 -11.31 0.83
N THR A 259 -4.35 -12.14 1.38
CA THR A 259 -3.44 -11.73 2.47
C THR A 259 -2.53 -10.58 2.05
N GLN A 260 -2.21 -10.47 0.76
CA GLN A 260 -1.40 -9.38 0.21
C GLN A 260 -2.07 -8.00 0.31
N TYR A 261 -3.40 -7.93 0.46
CA TYR A 261 -4.15 -6.68 0.57
C TYR A 261 -4.53 -6.32 2.01
N ARG A 262 -3.87 -6.92 3.01
CA ARG A 262 -4.16 -6.67 4.43
C ARG A 262 -3.76 -5.26 4.87
N SER A 263 -4.47 -4.78 5.89
CA SER A 263 -4.11 -3.54 6.60
C SER A 263 -2.95 -3.81 7.56
N GLY A 264 -1.88 -3.01 7.49
CA GLY A 264 -0.70 -3.15 8.35
C GLY A 264 0.14 -1.88 8.44
N ILE A 265 0.69 -1.64 9.63
CA ILE A 265 1.67 -0.59 9.94
C ILE A 265 2.97 -1.27 10.34
N TYR A 266 4.05 -0.95 9.63
CA TYR A 266 5.34 -1.61 9.79
C TYR A 266 6.39 -0.61 10.25
N PHE A 267 6.68 -0.62 11.56
CA PHE A 267 7.46 0.42 12.22
C PHE A 267 8.97 0.15 12.16
N TYR A 268 9.74 1.23 12.02
CA TYR A 268 11.21 1.21 12.06
C TYR A 268 11.76 1.56 13.45
N THR A 269 10.99 2.25 14.30
CA THR A 269 11.42 2.65 15.65
C THR A 269 10.34 2.38 16.72
N PRO A 270 10.71 2.28 18.02
CA PRO A 270 9.75 2.18 19.13
C PRO A 270 8.78 3.37 19.22
N GLU A 271 9.22 4.56 18.81
CA GLU A 271 8.39 5.77 18.76
C GLU A 271 7.28 5.64 17.72
N GLN A 272 7.61 5.12 16.53
CA GLN A 272 6.64 4.80 15.50
C GLN A 272 5.67 3.69 15.95
N GLU A 273 6.16 2.65 16.65
CA GLU A 273 5.28 1.62 17.23
C GLU A 273 4.27 2.24 18.20
N LYS A 274 4.76 3.05 19.14
CA LYS A 274 3.92 3.71 20.14
C LYS A 274 2.87 4.61 19.48
N ALA A 275 3.30 5.49 18.57
CA ALA A 275 2.40 6.40 17.86
C ALA A 275 1.34 5.64 17.04
N ALA A 276 1.72 4.54 16.39
CA ALA A 276 0.80 3.68 15.64
C ALA A 276 -0.25 3.02 16.56
N ARG A 277 0.16 2.51 17.74
CA ARG A 277 -0.75 1.89 18.72
C ARG A 277 -1.73 2.91 19.29
N GLU A 278 -1.25 4.07 19.72
CA GLU A 278 -2.11 5.15 20.21
C GLU A 278 -3.07 5.68 19.12
N SER A 279 -2.61 5.76 17.87
CA SER A 279 -3.45 6.17 16.73
C SER A 279 -4.53 5.14 16.41
N LEU A 280 -4.21 3.83 16.47
CA LEU A 280 -5.20 2.76 16.36
C LEU A 280 -6.27 2.87 17.44
N GLU A 281 -5.89 3.11 18.70
CA GLU A 281 -6.86 3.31 19.80
C GLU A 281 -7.75 4.54 19.59
N ARG A 282 -7.20 5.65 19.07
CA ARG A 282 -8.00 6.83 18.69
C ARG A 282 -8.96 6.50 17.56
N ARG A 283 -8.50 5.83 16.49
CA ARG A 283 -9.33 5.47 15.33
C ARG A 283 -10.41 4.43 15.67
N GLN A 284 -10.12 3.48 16.56
CA GLN A 284 -11.09 2.47 16.98
C GLN A 284 -12.31 3.09 17.68
N LYS A 285 -12.15 4.19 18.42
CA LYS A 285 -13.25 4.88 19.13
C LYS A 285 -14.31 5.47 18.21
N VAL A 286 -13.98 5.70 16.93
CA VAL A 286 -14.91 6.23 15.91
C VAL A 286 -15.41 5.17 14.92
N LEU A 287 -15.03 3.90 15.08
CA LEU A 287 -15.42 2.80 14.20
C LEU A 287 -16.21 1.71 14.95
N ASN A 288 -17.40 1.39 14.45
CA ASN A 288 -18.27 0.35 15.02
C ASN A 288 -17.72 -1.07 14.82
N ARG A 289 -16.89 -1.28 13.80
CA ARG A 289 -16.23 -2.55 13.51
C ARG A 289 -14.83 -2.54 14.13
N LYS A 290 -14.38 -3.71 14.61
CA LYS A 290 -13.02 -3.85 15.16
C LYS A 290 -11.98 -3.64 14.06
N ILE A 291 -10.97 -2.82 14.33
CA ILE A 291 -9.77 -2.68 13.51
C ILE A 291 -8.98 -3.99 13.52
N VAL A 292 -8.54 -4.42 12.33
CA VAL A 292 -7.75 -5.63 12.10
C VAL A 292 -6.33 -5.34 11.59
N THR A 293 -5.96 -4.06 11.52
CA THR A 293 -4.60 -3.59 11.19
C THR A 293 -3.55 -4.25 12.08
N GLU A 294 -2.57 -4.93 11.48
CA GLU A 294 -1.40 -5.43 12.20
C GLU A 294 -0.40 -4.29 12.46
N ILE A 295 0.23 -4.29 13.66
CA ILE A 295 1.32 -3.36 14.00
C ILE A 295 2.52 -4.21 14.40
N LEU A 296 3.50 -4.27 13.51
CA LEU A 296 4.66 -5.19 13.58
C LEU A 296 5.95 -4.46 13.19
N PRO A 297 7.14 -4.95 13.58
CA PRO A 297 8.41 -4.40 13.09
C PRO A 297 8.51 -4.47 11.56
N ALA A 298 9.13 -3.46 10.96
CA ALA A 298 9.52 -3.48 9.55
C ALA A 298 10.47 -4.66 9.27
N LYS A 299 10.22 -5.34 8.15
CA LYS A 299 11.01 -6.45 7.63
C LYS A 299 11.43 -6.16 6.20
N LYS A 300 12.36 -6.95 5.68
CA LYS A 300 12.97 -6.79 4.37
C LYS A 300 11.96 -6.36 3.31
N PHE A 301 12.22 -5.19 2.73
CA PHE A 301 11.41 -4.61 1.67
C PHE A 301 11.95 -5.05 0.31
N TYR A 302 11.06 -5.59 -0.52
CA TYR A 302 11.35 -5.91 -1.91
C TYR A 302 10.63 -4.89 -2.79
N ARG A 303 11.38 -3.96 -3.40
CA ARG A 303 10.82 -2.97 -4.34
C ARG A 303 10.15 -3.70 -5.51
N ALA A 304 8.87 -3.41 -5.75
CA ALA A 304 8.13 -3.99 -6.87
C ALA A 304 8.64 -3.44 -8.22
N GLU A 305 8.28 -4.13 -9.30
CA GLU A 305 8.67 -3.82 -10.66
C GLU A 305 8.29 -2.39 -11.09
N GLU A 306 9.10 -1.76 -11.94
CA GLU A 306 8.97 -0.32 -12.27
C GLU A 306 7.63 0.07 -12.95
N TYR A 307 6.87 -0.90 -13.45
CA TYR A 307 5.51 -0.66 -13.97
C TYR A 307 4.46 -0.48 -12.87
N HIS A 308 4.68 -0.96 -11.63
CA HIS A 308 3.82 -0.69 -10.48
C HIS A 308 4.08 0.69 -9.84
N GLN A 309 5.31 1.20 -9.97
CA GLN A 309 5.80 2.40 -9.29
C GLN A 309 5.12 3.66 -9.85
N GLN A 310 4.52 4.48 -8.99
CA GLN A 310 3.72 5.68 -9.32
C GLN A 310 2.66 5.44 -10.42
N TYR A 311 2.04 4.25 -10.43
CA TYR A 311 1.19 3.77 -11.52
C TYR A 311 0.04 4.73 -11.89
N LEU A 312 -0.67 5.29 -10.90
CA LEU A 312 -1.79 6.20 -11.13
C LEU A 312 -1.38 7.59 -11.63
N GLU A 313 -0.19 8.07 -11.23
CA GLU A 313 0.40 9.29 -11.77
C GLU A 313 0.85 9.10 -13.23
N LYS A 314 1.40 7.92 -13.55
CA LYS A 314 1.80 7.53 -14.91
C LYS A 314 0.59 7.37 -15.86
N GLY A 315 -0.62 7.10 -15.34
CA GLY A 315 -1.88 7.06 -16.10
C GLY A 315 -2.87 5.98 -15.68
N GLY A 316 -2.43 5.02 -14.85
CA GLY A 316 -3.23 3.88 -14.43
C GLY A 316 -3.77 3.02 -15.58
N ARG A 317 -4.76 2.18 -15.28
CA ARG A 317 -5.34 1.21 -16.22
C ARG A 317 -5.98 1.83 -17.47
N PHE A 318 -6.46 3.07 -17.36
CA PHE A 318 -7.27 3.74 -18.38
C PHE A 318 -6.57 4.93 -19.06
N GLY A 319 -5.31 5.21 -18.72
CA GLY A 319 -4.55 6.36 -19.24
C GLY A 319 -4.89 7.73 -18.61
N PHE A 320 -5.90 7.79 -17.74
CA PHE A 320 -6.26 9.01 -17.00
C PHE A 320 -5.33 9.21 -15.80
N LYS A 321 -4.31 10.06 -16.00
CA LYS A 321 -3.36 10.45 -14.95
C LYS A 321 -4.06 11.13 -13.78
N GLN A 322 -3.69 10.74 -12.57
CA GLN A 322 -4.10 11.41 -11.35
C GLN A 322 -2.93 12.22 -10.80
N SER A 323 -3.16 13.48 -10.40
CA SER A 323 -2.08 14.33 -9.91
C SER A 323 -1.53 13.83 -8.57
N ALA A 324 -0.20 13.82 -8.46
CA ALA A 324 0.56 13.52 -7.25
C ALA A 324 1.02 14.79 -6.49
N ALA A 325 0.59 15.99 -6.93
CA ALA A 325 1.05 17.24 -6.34
C ALA A 325 0.65 17.39 -4.86
N LYS A 326 1.52 18.04 -4.08
CA LYS A 326 1.38 18.17 -2.63
C LYS A 326 0.12 18.94 -2.23
N GLY A 327 -0.53 18.50 -1.16
CA GLY A 327 -1.72 19.14 -0.60
C GLY A 327 -3.02 18.92 -1.40
N ILE A 328 -3.00 18.14 -2.49
CA ILE A 328 -4.23 17.69 -3.14
C ILE A 328 -4.95 16.71 -2.21
N SER A 329 -6.24 16.94 -1.99
CA SER A 329 -7.06 16.11 -1.10
C SER A 329 -7.12 14.64 -1.56
N LEU A 330 -7.43 13.74 -0.63
CA LEU A 330 -7.52 12.29 -0.86
C LEU A 330 -8.89 11.83 -1.39
N VAL A 331 -9.84 12.76 -1.49
CA VAL A 331 -11.25 12.56 -1.93
C VAL A 331 -11.36 12.56 -3.46
#